data_AF-A0A2S2R6F9-F1
#
_entry.id   AF-A0A2S2R6F9-F1
#
_cell.length_a   1.000
_cell.length_b   1.000
_cell.length_c   1.000
_cell.angle_alpha   90.00
_cell.angle_beta   90.00
_cell.angle_gamma   90.00
#
_symmetry.space_group_name_H-M   'P 1'
#
loop_
_entity.id
_entity.type
_entity.pdbx_description
1 polymer ?
#
loop_
_entity_poly.entity_id
_entity_poly.type
_entity_poly.pdbx_seq_one_letter_code
_entity_poly.pdbx_strand_id
1 'polypeptide(L)'
;MRPYPQHRHDLSVERKIYYYRHCRGRRVVENDFGILAQRFRIYFRTITSKPGYIENIILVSCILHNYLRNNKMFLIENNSYDEIDQTTILNDLPSIGINAQTAGFNVREKFTDYFNSNEGSAPWQYGYI
;
A
#
# COMPACT_ATOMS: atom_id res chain seq x y z
N MET A 1 -3.42 -9.59 -3.82
CA MET A 1 -4.73 -9.68 -4.50
C MET A 1 -4.70 -8.81 -5.75
N ARG A 2 -5.17 -9.29 -6.90
CA ARG A 2 -5.18 -8.52 -8.16
C ARG A 2 -6.51 -7.75 -8.31
N PRO A 3 -6.54 -6.61 -9.00
CA PRO A 3 -7.79 -5.97 -9.44
C PRO A 3 -8.56 -6.84 -10.44
N TYR A 4 -9.79 -6.43 -10.77
CA TYR A 4 -10.54 -7.03 -11.88
C TYR A 4 -9.75 -6.93 -13.20
N PRO A 5 -9.77 -7.99 -14.04
CA PRO A 5 -9.00 -8.03 -15.28
C PRO A 5 -9.60 -7.14 -16.38
N GLN A 6 -10.89 -6.79 -16.30
CA GLN A 6 -11.50 -5.86 -17.25
C GLN A 6 -10.91 -4.46 -17.12
N HIS A 7 -10.91 -3.72 -18.25
CA HIS A 7 -10.54 -2.32 -18.25
C HIS A 7 -11.48 -1.53 -17.34
N ARG A 8 -10.97 -0.52 -16.63
CA ARG A 8 -11.74 0.22 -15.62
C ARG A 8 -13.07 0.77 -16.16
N HIS A 9 -13.10 1.19 -17.43
CA HIS A 9 -14.30 1.76 -18.06
C HIS A 9 -15.43 0.74 -18.22
N ASP A 10 -15.08 -0.53 -18.45
CA ASP A 10 -16.01 -1.64 -18.71
C ASP A 10 -16.49 -2.33 -17.43
N LEU A 11 -16.05 -1.85 -16.26
CA LEU A 11 -16.47 -2.38 -14.97
C LEU A 11 -17.86 -1.86 -14.59
N SER A 12 -18.65 -2.73 -13.95
CA SER A 12 -19.86 -2.31 -13.22
C SER A 12 -19.49 -1.35 -12.08
N VAL A 13 -20.46 -0.58 -11.62
CA VAL A 13 -20.26 0.42 -10.55
C VAL A 13 -19.70 -0.24 -9.29
N GLU A 14 -20.20 -1.41 -8.93
CA GLU A 14 -19.82 -2.20 -7.76
C GLU A 14 -18.34 -2.60 -7.82
N ARG A 15 -17.89 -3.04 -9.00
CA ARG A 15 -16.50 -3.42 -9.23
C ARG A 15 -15.58 -2.20 -9.27
N LYS A 16 -16.05 -1.06 -9.76
CA LYS A 16 -15.30 0.20 -9.69
C LYS A 16 -15.12 0.68 -8.24
N ILE A 17 -16.14 0.53 -7.38
CA ILE A 17 -16.03 0.78 -5.93
C ILE A 17 -14.93 -0.07 -5.33
N TYR A 18 -14.98 -1.38 -5.57
CA TYR A 18 -13.94 -2.29 -5.10
C TYR A 18 -12.55 -1.87 -5.60
N TYR A 19 -12.42 -1.58 -6.90
CA TYR A 19 -11.16 -1.17 -7.51
C TYR A 19 -10.59 0.07 -6.81
N TYR A 20 -11.41 1.13 -6.67
CA TYR A 20 -10.99 2.37 -6.02
C TYR A 20 -10.55 2.14 -4.58
N ARG A 21 -11.33 1.39 -3.80
CA ARG A 21 -11.01 1.07 -2.39
C ARG A 21 -9.74 0.24 -2.26
N HIS A 22 -9.58 -0.75 -3.13
CA HIS A 22 -8.38 -1.58 -3.16
C HIS A 22 -7.13 -0.74 -3.48
N CYS A 23 -7.18 0.10 -4.52
CA CYS A 23 -6.10 1.01 -4.87
C CYS A 23 -5.82 2.04 -3.77
N ARG A 24 -6.85 2.57 -3.10
CA ARG A 24 -6.69 3.48 -1.95
C ARG A 24 -5.95 2.81 -0.80
N GLY A 25 -6.29 1.57 -0.44
CA GLY A 25 -5.57 0.81 0.58
C GLY A 25 -4.11 0.53 0.19
N ARG A 26 -3.87 0.10 -1.05
CA ARG A 26 -2.51 -0.16 -1.55
C ARG A 26 -1.63 1.08 -1.52
N ARG A 27 -2.15 2.24 -1.95
CA ARG A 27 -1.41 3.51 -1.95
C ARG A 27 -0.82 3.85 -0.58
N VAL A 28 -1.56 3.62 0.50
CA VAL A 28 -1.07 3.88 1.87
C VAL A 28 0.11 2.96 2.20
N VAL A 29 -0.08 1.66 2.02
CA VAL A 29 0.93 0.65 2.37
C VAL A 29 2.19 0.78 1.51
N GLU A 30 2.02 0.99 0.20
CA GLU A 30 3.13 1.14 -0.73
C GLU A 30 3.92 2.42 -0.47
N ASN A 31 3.23 3.52 -0.10
CA ASN A 31 3.89 4.77 0.29
C ASN A 31 4.73 4.59 1.56
N ASP A 32 4.20 3.92 2.58
CA ASP A 32 4.94 3.67 3.82
C ASP A 32 6.20 2.82 3.57
N PHE A 33 6.09 1.76 2.75
CA PHE A 33 7.26 0.97 2.36
C PHE A 33 8.26 1.78 1.51
N GLY A 34 7.79 2.65 0.63
CA GLY A 34 8.64 3.56 -0.14
C GLY A 34 9.44 4.49 0.76
N ILE A 35 8.79 5.11 1.76
CA ILE A 35 9.44 5.95 2.76
C ILE A 35 10.46 5.15 3.56
N LEU A 36 10.09 3.95 4.01
CA LEU A 36 10.97 3.07 4.79
C LEU A 36 12.21 2.64 3.98
N ALA A 37 12.03 2.30 2.71
CA ALA A 37 13.13 1.93 1.81
C ALA A 37 14.04 3.12 1.50
N GLN A 38 13.48 4.29 1.22
CA GLN A 38 14.24 5.51 1.01
C GLN A 38 15.06 5.90 2.24
N ARG A 39 14.54 5.65 3.44
CA ARG A 39 15.23 5.90 4.71
C ARG A 39 16.34 4.89 4.98
N PHE A 40 16.10 3.61 4.70
CA PHE A 40 17.01 2.51 5.01
C PHE A 40 17.41 1.76 3.74
N ARG A 41 18.64 2.01 3.28
CA ARG A 41 19.19 1.43 2.05
C ARG A 41 19.16 -0.10 1.99
N ILE A 42 19.05 -0.78 3.13
CA ILE A 42 18.95 -2.24 3.23
C ILE A 42 17.75 -2.80 2.45
N TYR A 43 16.67 -2.03 2.27
CA TYR A 43 15.48 -2.47 1.55
C TYR A 43 15.57 -2.34 0.02
N PHE A 44 16.57 -1.64 -0.52
CA PHE A 44 16.76 -1.53 -1.99
C PHE A 44 17.42 -2.77 -2.60
N ARG A 45 17.87 -3.71 -1.78
CA ARG A 45 18.52 -4.96 -2.23
C ARG A 45 17.92 -6.12 -1.48
N THR A 46 18.09 -7.32 -2.03
CA THR A 46 17.78 -8.56 -1.29
C THR A 46 18.54 -8.56 0.04
N ILE A 47 17.81 -8.73 1.14
CA ILE A 47 18.40 -8.74 2.48
C ILE A 47 19.18 -10.05 2.65
N THR A 48 20.51 -9.98 2.55
CA THR A 48 21.40 -11.10 2.80
C THR A 48 21.59 -11.30 4.30
N SER A 49 20.58 -11.87 4.96
CA SER A 49 20.62 -12.22 6.39
C SER A 49 19.94 -13.56 6.63
N LYS A 50 20.21 -14.20 7.77
CA LYS A 50 19.51 -15.44 8.13
C LYS A 50 18.03 -15.12 8.42
N PRO A 51 17.07 -15.99 8.04
CA PRO A 51 15.65 -15.75 8.24
C PRO A 51 15.27 -15.32 9.66
N GLY A 52 15.91 -15.90 10.68
CA GLY A 52 15.67 -15.56 12.09
C GLY A 52 16.02 -14.13 12.51
N TYR A 53 16.80 -13.38 11.70
CA TYR A 53 17.11 -11.97 11.99
C TYR A 53 16.25 -10.99 11.19
N ILE A 54 15.51 -11.45 10.17
CA ILE A 54 14.73 -10.58 9.29
C ILE A 54 13.63 -9.86 10.09
N GLU A 55 12.95 -10.57 10.98
CA GLU A 55 11.93 -9.98 11.86
C GLU A 55 12.49 -8.85 12.71
N ASN A 56 13.67 -9.07 13.31
CA ASN A 56 14.37 -8.06 14.10
C ASN A 56 14.80 -6.86 13.25
N ILE A 57 15.30 -7.08 12.04
CA ILE A 57 15.67 -5.99 11.12
C ILE A 57 14.44 -5.13 10.80
N ILE A 58 13.29 -5.76 10.50
CA ILE A 58 12.05 -5.04 10.22
C ILE A 58 11.59 -4.24 11.44
N LEU A 59 11.57 -4.88 12.62
CA LEU A 59 11.14 -4.24 13.86
C LEU A 59 12.03 -3.03 14.22
N VAL A 60 13.36 -3.20 14.15
CA VAL A 60 14.33 -2.14 14.42
C VAL A 60 14.16 -0.98 13.44
N SER A 61 13.95 -1.25 12.14
CA SER A 61 13.68 -0.20 11.16
C SER A 61 12.42 0.58 11.48
N CYS A 62 11.33 -0.07 11.90
CA CYS A 62 10.10 0.60 12.33
C CYS A 62 10.33 1.46 13.59
N ILE A 63 11.01 0.92 14.60
CA ILE A 63 11.34 1.64 15.84
C ILE A 63 12.19 2.88 15.50
N LEU A 64 13.23 2.70 14.69
CA LEU A 64 14.14 3.77 14.31
C LEU A 64 13.45 4.82 13.42
N HIS A 65 12.57 4.41 12.52
CA HIS A 65 11.74 5.33 11.74
C HIS A 65 10.89 6.21 12.67
N ASN A 66 10.15 5.61 13.61
CA ASN A 66 9.30 6.32 14.54
C ASN A 66 10.10 7.26 15.45
N TYR A 67 11.22 6.76 15.98
CA TYR A 67 12.14 7.56 16.80
C TYR A 67 12.65 8.78 16.02
N LEU A 68 13.14 8.59 14.80
CA LEU A 68 13.67 9.68 13.99
C LEU A 68 12.58 10.65 13.52
N ARG A 69 11.35 10.17 13.27
CA ARG A 69 10.19 11.01 12.95
C ARG A 69 9.83 11.91 14.13
N ASN A 70 9.79 11.38 15.35
CA ASN A 70 9.48 12.16 16.54
C ASN A 70 10.58 13.18 16.83
N ASN A 71 11.86 12.80 16.70
CA ASN A 71 12.98 13.73 16.84
C ASN A 71 13.01 14.79 15.74
N LYS A 72 12.63 14.45 14.49
CA LYS A 72 12.43 15.46 13.45
C LYS A 72 11.25 16.38 13.76
N MET A 73 10.17 15.89 14.34
CA MET A 73 9.04 16.73 14.77
C MET A 73 9.49 17.79 15.77
N PHE A 74 10.34 17.42 16.75
CA PHE A 74 10.98 18.37 17.67
C PHE A 74 11.91 19.38 16.97
N LEU A 75 12.55 19.02 15.85
CA LEU A 75 13.41 19.92 15.07
C LEU A 75 12.60 20.81 14.11
N ILE A 76 11.48 20.33 13.58
CA ILE A 76 10.60 21.03 12.62
C ILE A 76 9.63 21.98 13.35
N GLU A 77 9.22 21.68 14.58
CA GLU A 77 8.53 22.67 15.44
C GLU A 77 9.40 23.92 15.69
N ASN A 78 10.72 23.82 15.49
CA ASN A 78 11.67 24.92 15.59
C ASN A 78 12.10 25.50 14.23
N ASN A 79 11.73 24.91 13.10
CA ASN A 79 12.04 25.44 11.76
C ASN A 79 10.96 25.00 10.75
N SER A 80 10.24 26.02 10.27
CA SER A 80 9.16 26.00 9.27
C SER A 80 9.32 24.95 8.16
N TYR A 81 8.19 24.30 7.85
CA TYR A 81 7.87 23.40 6.74
C TYR A 81 8.79 23.44 5.51
N ASP A 82 9.17 22.27 5.01
CA ASP A 82 9.47 22.06 3.60
C ASP A 82 8.64 20.89 3.04
N GLU A 83 8.05 21.15 1.88
CA GLU A 83 7.14 20.34 1.08
C GLU A 83 7.79 19.02 0.64
N ILE A 84 7.04 17.92 0.71
CA ILE A 84 7.47 16.64 0.12
C ILE A 84 7.05 16.64 -1.35
N ASP A 85 8.05 16.86 -2.19
CA ASP A 85 7.97 16.97 -3.63
C ASP A 85 7.53 15.65 -4.29
N GLN A 86 6.57 15.74 -5.19
CA GLN A 86 6.03 14.62 -5.96
C GLN A 86 7.03 14.23 -7.05
N THR A 87 7.65 13.05 -6.98
CA THR A 87 8.20 12.41 -8.18
C THR A 87 7.97 10.90 -8.20
N THR A 88 7.78 10.44 -9.42
CA THR A 88 7.09 9.25 -9.90
C THR A 88 8.03 8.05 -10.13
N ILE A 89 7.37 6.89 -10.31
CA ILE A 89 7.80 5.66 -11.04
C ILE A 89 8.38 4.53 -10.16
N LEU A 90 7.52 3.56 -9.81
CA LEU A 90 7.89 2.19 -9.43
C LEU A 90 7.58 1.26 -10.60
N ASN A 91 8.47 1.21 -11.59
CA ASN A 91 8.44 0.19 -12.62
C ASN A 91 9.38 -0.95 -12.19
N ASP A 92 8.87 -2.18 -12.29
CA ASP A 92 9.57 -3.46 -12.14
C ASP A 92 9.54 -4.13 -10.75
N LEU A 93 8.39 -4.74 -10.45
CA LEU A 93 8.32 -5.90 -9.55
C LEU A 93 7.99 -7.17 -10.38
N PRO A 94 8.76 -8.26 -10.25
CA PRO A 94 8.54 -9.46 -11.03
C PRO A 94 7.23 -10.16 -10.63
N SER A 95 6.42 -10.51 -11.64
CA SER A 95 5.16 -11.23 -11.47
C SER A 95 5.41 -12.68 -11.05
N ILE A 96 5.28 -12.96 -9.75
CA ILE A 96 5.20 -14.32 -9.23
C ILE A 96 3.86 -14.93 -9.65
N GLY A 97 3.93 -15.85 -10.61
CA GLY A 97 2.82 -16.65 -11.11
C GLY A 97 2.61 -17.87 -10.22
N ILE A 98 1.61 -17.80 -9.34
CA ILE A 98 1.01 -18.97 -8.72
C ILE A 98 -0.44 -18.98 -9.22
N ASN A 99 -0.94 -20.15 -9.64
CA ASN A 99 -2.30 -20.37 -10.14
C ASN A 99 -3.36 -20.06 -9.05
N ALA A 100 -3.54 -18.77 -8.77
CA ALA A 100 -4.38 -18.18 -7.72
C ALA A 100 -5.77 -17.77 -8.25
N GLN A 101 -6.19 -18.35 -9.38
CA GLN A 101 -7.31 -17.80 -10.16
C GLN A 101 -8.64 -17.91 -9.41
N THR A 102 -8.97 -19.06 -8.81
CA THR A 102 -10.28 -19.25 -8.15
C THR A 102 -10.33 -18.67 -6.74
N ALA A 103 -9.32 -18.94 -5.90
CA ALA A 103 -9.30 -18.45 -4.53
C ALA A 103 -9.18 -16.91 -4.47
N GLY A 104 -8.34 -16.32 -5.32
CA GLY A 104 -8.18 -14.87 -5.41
C GLY A 104 -9.42 -14.17 -5.96
N PHE A 105 -10.19 -14.85 -6.83
CA PHE A 105 -11.49 -14.35 -7.31
C PHE A 105 -12.53 -14.36 -6.18
N ASN A 106 -12.65 -15.44 -5.42
CA ASN A 106 -13.63 -15.54 -4.33
C ASN A 106 -13.40 -14.48 -3.25
N VAL A 107 -12.14 -14.19 -2.89
CA VAL A 107 -11.84 -13.10 -1.95
C VAL A 107 -12.24 -11.74 -2.54
N ARG A 108 -12.16 -11.57 -3.87
CA ARG A 108 -12.53 -10.34 -4.58
C ARG A 108 -14.01 -10.10 -4.60
N GLU A 109 -14.78 -11.12 -4.93
CA GLU A 109 -16.23 -11.04 -4.89
C GLU A 109 -16.68 -10.73 -3.46
N LYS A 110 -16.16 -11.43 -2.43
CA LYS A 110 -16.47 -11.13 -1.02
C LYS A 110 -16.22 -9.68 -0.63
N PHE A 111 -15.07 -9.11 -1.00
CA PHE A 111 -14.79 -7.70 -0.72
C PHE A 111 -15.68 -6.77 -1.53
N THR A 112 -15.99 -7.13 -2.78
CA THR A 112 -16.90 -6.35 -3.62
C THR A 112 -18.30 -6.33 -3.01
N ASP A 113 -18.84 -7.47 -2.62
CA ASP A 113 -20.13 -7.59 -1.94
C ASP A 113 -20.14 -6.78 -0.64
N TYR A 114 -19.10 -6.93 0.19
CA TYR A 114 -18.99 -6.18 1.44
C TYR A 114 -18.97 -4.67 1.21
N PHE A 115 -18.16 -4.16 0.27
CA PHE A 115 -18.07 -2.72 0.01
C PHE A 115 -19.34 -2.12 -0.59
N ASN A 116 -20.20 -2.96 -1.19
CA ASN A 116 -21.50 -2.56 -1.71
C ASN A 116 -22.66 -2.86 -0.74
N SER A 117 -22.40 -3.54 0.37
CA SER A 117 -23.36 -3.77 1.45
C SER A 117 -23.58 -2.51 2.28
N ASN A 118 -24.69 -2.47 3.02
CA ASN A 118 -25.01 -1.36 3.93
C ASN A 118 -23.88 -1.12 4.97
N GLU A 119 -23.26 -2.19 5.47
CA GLU A 119 -22.21 -2.12 6.50
C GLU A 119 -20.85 -1.65 5.96
N GLY A 120 -20.49 -2.09 4.75
CA GLY A 120 -19.19 -1.81 4.17
C GLY A 120 -19.17 -0.59 3.25
N SER A 121 -20.33 -0.04 2.88
CA SER A 121 -20.44 1.15 2.03
C SER A 121 -19.87 2.40 2.71
N ALA A 122 -19.19 3.25 1.95
CA ALA A 122 -18.72 4.54 2.43
C ALA A 122 -19.40 5.69 1.66
N PRO A 123 -19.83 6.78 2.32
CA PRO A 123 -20.55 7.87 1.67
C PRO A 123 -19.80 8.49 0.47
N TRP A 124 -18.48 8.55 0.56
CA TRP A 124 -17.61 9.12 -0.49
C TRP A 124 -17.34 8.16 -1.66
N GLN A 125 -17.77 6.90 -1.60
CA GLN A 125 -17.33 5.90 -2.57
C GLN A 125 -17.86 6.15 -3.98
N TYR A 126 -18.98 6.85 -4.13
CA TYR A 126 -19.58 7.19 -5.43
C TYR A 126 -18.96 8.40 -6.12
N GLY A 127 -18.23 9.26 -5.39
CA GLY A 127 -17.67 10.50 -5.94
C GLY A 127 -16.39 10.33 -6.76
N TYR A 128 -15.79 9.13 -6.77
CA TYR A 128 -14.47 8.88 -7.38
C TYR A 128 -14.45 7.73 -8.40
N ILE A 129 -15.63 7.17 -8.70
CA ILE A 129 -15.83 6.04 -9.62
C ILE A 129 -15.87 6.53 -11.06
#